data_AF-A0A3N5DNI8-F1
#
_entry.id   AF-A0A3N5DNI8-F1
#
_cell.length_a   1.000
_cell.length_b   1.000
_cell.length_c   1.000
_cell.angle_alpha   90.00
_cell.angle_beta   90.00
_cell.angle_gamma   90.00
#
_symmetry.space_group_name_H-M   'P 1'
#
loop_
_entity.id
_entity.type
_entity.pdbx_description
1 polymer ?
#
loop_
_entity_poly.entity_id
_entity_poly.type
_entity_poly.pdbx_seq_one_letter_code
_entity_poly.pdbx_strand_id
1 'polypeptide(L)'
;MRIALSIIVSILITSPFQAVSQKYRNKEVSLISFNISIHPDTKKYIDQFESHFQAVKNVNADKIISKIKEQAWGSLVDSLQQEIGMVILPISTFGSKIGYDAYNFPDVNISKAQRIGYSKFYLKIDLGIGPEVITNQSFKSKNDSTLQKQKLKEGEIKPVVTLTITCYPANGIIPVGKYVGSAQASTIWSSESPSILDGLVNTNSKTDMSTLMSLINEAIFDATINMQIK
;
A
#
# COMPACT_ATOMS: atom_id res chain seq x y z
N MET A 1 28.29 7.49 63.61
CA MET A 1 27.79 6.70 62.47
C MET A 1 27.38 7.69 61.38
N ARG A 2 28.34 8.30 60.68
CA ARG A 2 28.82 7.93 59.33
C ARG A 2 27.71 7.60 58.32
N ILE A 3 27.49 8.54 57.38
CA ILE A 3 27.34 8.38 55.91
C ILE A 3 26.06 7.61 55.50
N ALA A 4 25.17 8.07 54.60
CA ALA A 4 25.39 8.74 53.33
C ALA A 4 24.13 9.46 52.86
N LEU A 5 24.30 10.69 52.39
CA LEU A 5 23.40 11.39 51.49
C LEU A 5 23.60 10.76 50.10
N SER A 6 22.72 9.86 49.66
CA SER A 6 22.74 9.36 48.27
C SER A 6 21.72 10.12 47.44
N ILE A 7 22.23 11.12 46.71
CA ILE A 7 21.56 11.77 45.59
C ILE A 7 21.48 10.72 44.47
N ILE A 8 20.29 10.14 44.26
CA ILE A 8 20.03 9.34 43.06
C ILE A 8 19.81 10.33 41.92
N VAL A 9 20.84 10.46 41.08
CA VAL A 9 20.79 11.16 39.80
C VAL A 9 19.88 10.38 38.87
N SER A 10 18.66 10.86 38.67
CA SER A 10 17.78 10.38 37.61
C SER A 10 18.39 10.73 36.27
N ILE A 11 19.13 9.78 35.68
CA ILE A 11 19.51 9.82 34.27
C ILE A 11 18.21 9.70 33.48
N LEU A 12 17.72 10.83 32.97
CA LEU A 12 16.77 10.83 31.86
C LEU A 12 17.47 10.14 30.69
N ILE A 13 17.19 8.86 30.51
CA ILE A 13 17.42 8.18 29.24
C ILE A 13 16.44 8.83 28.26
N THR A 14 16.88 9.92 27.64
CA THR A 14 16.19 10.50 26.49
C THR A 14 16.39 9.51 25.35
N SER A 15 15.43 8.61 25.18
CA SER A 15 15.35 7.77 23.98
C SER A 15 15.38 8.69 22.76
N PRO A 16 16.36 8.57 21.85
CA PRO A 16 16.32 9.27 20.57
C PRO A 16 15.40 8.49 19.62
N PHE A 17 14.11 8.42 19.98
CA PHE A 17 13.08 7.92 19.08
C PHE A 17 12.09 9.06 18.86
N GLN A 18 11.76 9.30 17.59
CA GLN A 18 10.78 10.26 17.08
C GLN A 18 11.34 11.56 16.49
N ALA A 19 12.27 11.43 15.54
CA ALA A 19 12.17 12.25 14.32
C ALA A 19 11.27 11.52 13.30
N VAL A 20 10.06 11.12 13.72
CA VAL A 20 9.03 10.61 12.81
C VAL A 20 8.35 11.84 12.18
N SER A 21 8.26 11.89 10.85
CA SER A 21 7.72 13.01 10.06
C SER A 21 6.58 13.78 10.74
N GLN A 22 6.90 14.92 11.35
CA GLN A 22 5.92 15.82 11.97
C GLN A 22 5.00 16.49 10.94
N LYS A 23 5.32 16.37 9.65
CA LYS A 23 4.69 17.14 8.56
C LYS A 23 3.20 16.83 8.40
N TYR A 24 2.81 15.57 8.55
CA TYR A 24 1.44 15.11 8.32
C TYR A 24 0.66 14.77 9.59
N ARG A 25 1.33 14.76 10.74
CA ARG A 25 0.72 14.42 12.03
C ARG A 25 -0.37 15.42 12.41
N ASN A 26 -1.51 14.92 12.86
CA ASN A 26 -2.73 15.66 13.21
C ASN A 26 -3.28 16.53 12.08
N LYS A 27 -3.01 16.16 10.82
CA LYS A 27 -3.55 16.86 9.65
C LYS A 27 -4.70 16.07 9.07
N GLU A 28 -5.75 16.80 8.71
CA GLU A 28 -6.88 16.25 7.97
C GLU A 28 -6.50 16.01 6.51
N VAL A 29 -6.74 14.79 6.06
CA VAL A 29 -6.33 14.31 4.75
C VAL A 29 -7.51 13.66 4.04
N SER A 30 -7.76 14.07 2.80
CA SER A 30 -8.80 13.46 1.96
C SER A 30 -8.20 12.62 0.85
N LEU A 31 -8.73 11.42 0.67
CA LEU A 31 -8.47 10.62 -0.52
C LEU A 31 -9.12 11.26 -1.74
N ILE A 32 -8.41 11.39 -2.85
CA ILE A 32 -8.94 11.91 -4.13
C ILE A 32 -8.96 10.85 -5.23
N SER A 33 -8.15 9.81 -5.11
CA SER A 33 -8.09 8.69 -6.03
C SER A 33 -7.40 7.50 -5.37
N PHE A 34 -7.97 6.31 -5.55
CA PHE A 34 -7.31 5.05 -5.22
C PHE A 34 -7.42 4.12 -6.43
N ASN A 35 -6.33 3.87 -7.13
CA ASN A 35 -6.31 3.01 -8.32
C ASN A 35 -5.63 1.69 -8.01
N ILE A 36 -6.16 0.61 -8.58
CA ILE A 36 -5.52 -0.71 -8.58
C ILE A 36 -5.23 -1.08 -10.03
N SER A 37 -3.98 -1.43 -10.30
CA SER A 37 -3.54 -1.94 -11.59
C SER A 37 -2.96 -3.33 -11.40
N ILE A 38 -3.49 -4.32 -12.10
CA ILE A 38 -3.00 -5.70 -12.05
C ILE A 38 -2.46 -6.06 -13.43
N HIS A 39 -1.22 -6.53 -13.51
CA HIS A 39 -0.63 -6.99 -14.75
C HIS A 39 -1.47 -8.13 -15.35
N PRO A 40 -1.69 -8.18 -16.68
CA PRO A 40 -2.57 -9.17 -17.30
C PRO A 40 -2.28 -10.62 -16.91
N ASP A 41 -1.00 -11.02 -16.87
CA ASP A 41 -0.61 -12.39 -16.48
C ASP A 41 -0.95 -12.70 -15.01
N THR A 42 -0.70 -11.73 -14.12
CA THR A 42 -1.06 -11.85 -12.70
C THR A 42 -2.56 -11.86 -12.51
N LYS A 43 -3.29 -11.07 -13.30
CA LYS A 43 -4.76 -11.03 -13.29
C LYS A 43 -5.34 -12.38 -13.70
N LYS A 44 -4.88 -12.93 -14.83
CA LYS A 44 -5.28 -14.27 -15.30
C LYS A 44 -5.03 -15.35 -14.24
N TYR A 45 -3.93 -15.25 -13.50
CA TYR A 45 -3.63 -16.17 -12.41
C TYR A 45 -4.61 -16.00 -11.23
N ILE A 46 -4.85 -14.78 -10.76
CA ILE A 46 -5.76 -14.52 -9.63
C ILE A 46 -7.22 -14.86 -9.99
N ASP A 47 -7.62 -14.67 -11.25
CA ASP A 47 -8.97 -14.99 -11.74
C ASP A 47 -9.30 -16.49 -11.67
N GLN A 48 -8.30 -17.36 -11.58
CA GLN A 48 -8.54 -18.80 -11.34
C GLN A 48 -9.23 -19.06 -9.98
N PHE A 49 -9.06 -18.13 -9.04
CA PHE A 49 -9.63 -18.22 -7.69
C PHE A 49 -10.92 -17.39 -7.55
N GLU A 50 -11.51 -16.95 -8.65
CA GLU A 50 -12.68 -16.07 -8.67
C GLU A 50 -13.86 -16.63 -7.83
N SER A 51 -14.01 -17.95 -7.75
CA SER A 51 -15.06 -18.64 -6.96
C SER A 51 -14.95 -18.39 -5.45
N HIS A 52 -13.77 -18.02 -4.94
CA HIS A 52 -13.56 -17.73 -3.52
C HIS A 52 -14.03 -16.32 -3.12
N PHE A 53 -14.38 -15.47 -4.09
CA PHE A 53 -14.81 -14.10 -3.85
C PHE A 53 -16.34 -13.99 -3.88
N GLN A 54 -16.87 -13.25 -2.91
CA GLN A 54 -18.30 -12.96 -2.84
C GLN A 54 -18.74 -12.06 -3.99
N ALA A 55 -20.02 -12.17 -4.38
CA ALA A 55 -20.60 -11.30 -5.38
C ALA A 55 -20.62 -9.83 -4.92
N VAL A 56 -20.39 -8.91 -5.84
CA VAL A 56 -20.45 -7.47 -5.60
C VAL A 56 -21.80 -6.89 -5.99
N LYS A 57 -22.25 -5.85 -5.29
CA LYS A 57 -23.53 -5.17 -5.58
C LYS A 57 -23.53 -4.49 -6.94
N ASN A 58 -22.39 -3.95 -7.37
CA ASN A 58 -22.25 -3.29 -8.66
C ASN A 58 -21.85 -4.33 -9.72
N VAL A 59 -22.73 -4.57 -10.69
CA VAL A 59 -22.52 -5.54 -11.78
C VAL A 59 -21.31 -5.21 -12.66
N ASN A 60 -20.89 -3.95 -12.70
CA ASN A 60 -19.73 -3.50 -13.49
C ASN A 60 -18.42 -3.55 -12.69
N ALA A 61 -18.46 -3.91 -11.40
CA ALA A 61 -17.28 -4.00 -10.56
C ALA A 61 -16.69 -5.41 -10.60
N ASP A 62 -15.37 -5.50 -10.67
CA ASP A 62 -14.66 -6.76 -10.53
C ASP A 62 -14.60 -7.14 -9.04
N LYS A 63 -15.10 -8.32 -8.67
CA LYS A 63 -15.17 -8.73 -7.26
C LYS A 63 -13.81 -8.95 -6.60
N ILE A 64 -12.80 -9.37 -7.36
CA ILE A 64 -11.43 -9.53 -6.86
C ILE A 64 -10.85 -8.15 -6.56
N ILE A 65 -10.92 -7.22 -7.51
CA ILE A 65 -10.44 -5.85 -7.33
C ILE A 65 -11.19 -5.17 -6.20
N SER A 66 -12.51 -5.35 -6.11
CA SER A 66 -13.32 -4.81 -5.02
C SER A 66 -12.81 -5.29 -3.66
N LYS A 67 -12.49 -6.59 -3.53
CA LYS A 67 -12.01 -7.14 -2.26
C LYS A 67 -10.60 -6.67 -1.92
N ILE A 68 -9.70 -6.64 -2.90
CA ILE A 68 -8.34 -6.09 -2.73
C ILE A 68 -8.42 -4.64 -2.28
N LYS A 69 -9.28 -3.84 -2.92
CA LYS A 69 -9.42 -2.41 -2.60
C LYS A 69 -9.95 -2.17 -1.20
N GLU A 70 -10.98 -2.92 -0.80
CA GLU A 70 -11.54 -2.87 0.55
C GLU A 70 -10.46 -3.18 1.60
N GLN A 71 -9.77 -4.31 1.46
CA GLN A 71 -8.77 -4.75 2.44
C GLN A 71 -7.54 -3.83 2.46
N ALA A 72 -7.00 -3.49 1.29
CA ALA A 72 -5.84 -2.61 1.17
C ALA A 72 -6.14 -1.20 1.71
N TRP A 73 -7.34 -0.67 1.48
CA TRP A 73 -7.73 0.63 2.04
C TRP A 73 -7.80 0.58 3.56
N GLY A 74 -8.40 -0.46 4.14
CA GLY A 74 -8.45 -0.62 5.60
C GLY A 74 -7.06 -0.62 6.21
N SER A 75 -6.18 -1.49 5.73
CA SER A 75 -4.79 -1.59 6.21
C SER A 75 -3.98 -0.30 6.00
N LEU A 76 -4.21 0.40 4.89
CA LEU A 76 -3.55 1.68 4.63
C LEU A 76 -4.02 2.76 5.59
N VAL A 77 -5.33 2.86 5.85
CA VAL A 77 -5.88 3.83 6.80
C VAL A 77 -5.33 3.57 8.19
N ASP A 78 -5.33 2.32 8.65
CA ASP A 78 -4.77 1.94 9.94
C ASP A 78 -3.30 2.36 10.05
N SER A 79 -2.49 2.06 9.03
CA SER A 79 -1.07 2.44 8.99
C SER A 79 -0.88 3.97 9.01
N LEU A 80 -1.60 4.73 8.19
CA LEU A 80 -1.47 6.19 8.13
C LEU A 80 -1.96 6.88 9.42
N GLN A 81 -2.99 6.34 10.07
CA GLN A 81 -3.52 6.90 11.32
C GLN A 81 -2.63 6.55 12.51
N GLN A 82 -2.17 5.30 12.63
CA GLN A 82 -1.41 4.83 13.79
C GLN A 82 0.07 5.24 13.70
N GLU A 83 0.70 5.07 12.54
CA GLU A 83 2.14 5.25 12.38
C GLU A 83 2.52 6.69 12.02
N ILE A 84 1.70 7.38 11.20
CA ILE A 84 1.97 8.78 10.81
C ILE A 84 1.17 9.76 11.68
N GLY A 85 0.06 9.33 12.26
CA GLY A 85 -0.83 10.20 13.03
C GLY A 85 -1.69 11.11 12.16
N MET A 86 -2.03 10.71 10.92
CA MET A 86 -2.95 11.48 10.08
C MET A 86 -4.39 11.35 10.55
N VAL A 87 -5.21 12.36 10.25
CA VAL A 87 -6.67 12.27 10.37
C VAL A 87 -7.24 12.02 8.97
N ILE A 88 -7.47 10.75 8.62
CA ILE A 88 -8.04 10.38 7.33
C ILE A 88 -9.55 10.68 7.34
N LEU A 89 -9.98 11.56 6.46
CA LEU A 89 -11.40 11.90 6.31
C LEU A 89 -12.14 10.78 5.54
N PRO A 90 -13.46 10.62 5.75
CA PRO A 90 -14.24 9.59 5.07
C PRO A 90 -14.12 9.63 3.54
N ILE A 91 -14.20 8.48 2.87
CA ILE A 91 -14.20 8.39 1.40
C ILE A 91 -15.29 9.28 0.77
N SER A 92 -16.42 9.43 1.46
CA SER A 92 -17.56 10.25 1.05
C SER A 92 -17.44 11.74 1.36
N THR A 93 -16.27 12.25 1.79
CA THR A 93 -16.08 13.66 2.23
C THR A 93 -16.57 14.70 1.21
N PHE A 94 -16.43 14.40 -0.08
CA PHE A 94 -16.84 15.32 -1.14
C PHE A 94 -18.34 15.24 -1.50
N GLY A 95 -19.05 14.22 -1.01
CA GLY A 95 -20.44 13.93 -1.36
C GLY A 95 -20.64 13.82 -2.87
N SER A 96 -21.83 14.20 -3.37
CA SER A 96 -22.18 14.13 -4.80
C SER A 96 -21.45 15.12 -5.71
N LYS A 97 -20.51 15.92 -5.19
CA LYS A 97 -19.81 16.98 -5.95
C LYS A 97 -18.67 16.45 -6.82
N ILE A 98 -18.26 15.20 -6.63
CA ILE A 98 -17.20 14.52 -7.42
C ILE A 98 -17.70 13.19 -7.99
N GLY A 99 -16.93 12.63 -8.92
CA GLY A 99 -17.14 11.27 -9.40
C GLY A 99 -16.58 10.25 -8.41
N TYR A 100 -17.24 9.10 -8.37
CA TYR A 100 -16.76 7.90 -7.69
C TYR A 100 -16.67 6.78 -8.71
N ASP A 101 -15.70 5.90 -8.52
CA ASP A 101 -15.52 4.73 -9.37
C ASP A 101 -16.54 3.62 -9.05
N ALA A 102 -16.42 2.49 -9.77
CA ALA A 102 -17.30 1.34 -9.61
C ALA A 102 -17.25 0.72 -8.18
N TYR A 103 -16.25 1.06 -7.38
CA TYR A 103 -15.98 0.56 -6.04
C TYR A 103 -16.31 1.58 -4.93
N ASN A 104 -16.94 2.71 -5.29
CA ASN A 104 -17.28 3.84 -4.40
C ASN A 104 -16.07 4.59 -3.83
N PHE A 105 -14.92 4.55 -4.50
CA PHE A 105 -13.78 5.41 -4.17
C PHE A 105 -13.80 6.68 -5.01
N PRO A 106 -13.36 7.83 -4.49
CA PRO A 106 -13.29 9.06 -5.25
C PRO A 106 -12.39 8.85 -6.47
N ASP A 107 -12.80 9.40 -7.61
CA ASP A 107 -11.95 9.47 -8.81
C ASP A 107 -12.01 10.89 -9.34
N VAL A 108 -11.10 11.73 -8.80
CA VAL A 108 -11.07 13.14 -9.10
C VAL A 108 -9.64 13.66 -9.15
N ASN A 109 -9.38 14.57 -10.10
CA ASN A 109 -8.11 15.25 -10.14
C ASN A 109 -7.95 16.25 -8.98
N ILE A 110 -6.70 16.57 -8.64
CA ILE A 110 -6.38 17.45 -7.52
C ILE A 110 -7.02 18.84 -7.65
N SER A 111 -7.06 19.43 -8.86
CA SER A 111 -7.62 20.77 -9.07
C SER A 111 -9.10 20.84 -8.72
N LYS A 112 -9.89 19.84 -9.10
CA LYS A 112 -11.31 19.76 -8.77
C LYS A 112 -11.51 19.44 -7.28
N ALA A 113 -10.69 18.57 -6.70
CA ALA A 113 -10.73 18.27 -5.27
C ALA A 113 -10.48 19.52 -4.42
N GLN A 114 -9.46 20.32 -4.73
CA GLN A 114 -9.12 21.55 -4.00
C GLN A 114 -10.19 22.63 -4.07
N ARG A 115 -10.92 22.71 -5.18
CA ARG A 115 -12.04 23.66 -5.33
C ARG A 115 -13.23 23.32 -4.44
N ILE A 116 -13.41 22.05 -4.09
CA ILE A 116 -14.62 21.53 -3.43
C ILE A 116 -14.35 21.19 -1.96
N GLY A 117 -13.18 20.62 -1.67
CA GLY A 117 -12.77 20.18 -0.35
C GLY A 117 -12.09 21.28 0.47
N TYR A 118 -11.85 20.97 1.74
CA TYR A 118 -11.25 21.87 2.72
C TYR A 118 -10.06 21.24 3.45
N SER A 119 -9.63 20.06 3.01
CA SER A 119 -8.59 19.25 3.66
C SER A 119 -7.22 19.90 3.53
N LYS A 120 -6.36 19.68 4.54
CA LYS A 120 -5.00 20.23 4.55
C LYS A 120 -4.10 19.53 3.53
N PHE A 121 -4.35 18.24 3.31
CA PHE A 121 -3.70 17.45 2.27
C PHE A 121 -4.70 16.59 1.52
N TYR A 122 -4.32 16.22 0.30
CA TYR A 122 -5.05 15.29 -0.55
C TYR A 122 -4.14 14.13 -0.93
N LEU A 123 -4.68 12.90 -0.88
CA LEU A 123 -3.95 11.68 -1.22
C LEU A 123 -4.44 11.09 -2.53
N LYS A 124 -3.49 10.77 -3.40
CA LYS A 124 -3.69 9.83 -4.50
C LYS A 124 -2.91 8.55 -4.21
N ILE A 125 -3.59 7.42 -4.29
CA ILE A 125 -3.02 6.10 -4.04
C ILE A 125 -3.06 5.30 -5.34
N ASP A 126 -1.94 4.71 -5.73
CA ASP A 126 -1.85 3.79 -6.86
C ASP A 126 -1.21 2.49 -6.37
N LEU A 127 -1.96 1.38 -6.43
CA LEU A 127 -1.51 0.03 -6.07
C LEU A 127 -1.31 -0.80 -7.33
N GLY A 128 -0.07 -1.17 -7.62
CA GLY A 128 0.31 -2.07 -8.70
C GLY A 128 0.53 -3.49 -8.19
N ILE A 129 0.03 -4.48 -8.92
CA ILE A 129 0.29 -5.90 -8.67
C ILE A 129 0.75 -6.51 -10.00
N GLY A 130 1.98 -6.99 -10.06
CA GLY A 130 2.53 -7.56 -11.30
C GLY A 130 3.51 -8.68 -11.02
N PRO A 131 4.06 -9.32 -12.06
CA PRO A 131 5.17 -10.24 -11.89
C PRO A 131 6.41 -9.46 -11.42
N GLU A 132 7.35 -10.16 -10.79
CA GLU A 132 8.71 -9.70 -10.66
C GLU A 132 9.21 -9.24 -12.03
N VAL A 133 9.54 -7.95 -12.14
CA VAL A 133 10.13 -7.40 -13.36
C VAL A 133 11.52 -8.02 -13.47
N ILE A 134 11.63 -9.07 -14.27
CA ILE A 134 12.93 -9.52 -14.77
C ILE A 134 13.40 -8.38 -15.68
N THR A 135 14.16 -7.44 -15.13
CA THR A 135 14.81 -6.40 -15.91
C THR A 135 15.66 -7.09 -16.96
N ASN A 136 15.18 -7.10 -18.21
CA ASN A 136 16.00 -7.35 -19.37
C ASN A 136 16.93 -6.16 -19.60
N GLN A 137 17.73 -5.78 -18.60
CA GLN A 137 18.93 -5.01 -18.83
C GLN A 137 19.96 -5.98 -19.37
N SER A 138 19.90 -6.21 -20.67
CA SER A 138 21.03 -6.75 -21.43
C SER A 138 22.16 -5.71 -21.40
N PHE A 139 22.83 -5.57 -20.26
CA PHE A 139 24.21 -5.17 -20.28
C PHE A 139 24.94 -6.31 -20.96
N LYS A 140 25.35 -6.10 -22.21
CA LYS A 140 26.33 -6.95 -22.89
C LYS A 140 27.67 -6.82 -22.15
N SER A 141 27.76 -7.38 -20.95
CA SER A 141 29.04 -7.69 -20.33
C SER A 141 29.47 -9.03 -20.88
N LYS A 142 30.51 -9.01 -21.72
CA LYS A 142 31.26 -10.22 -22.05
C LYS A 142 31.77 -10.81 -20.74
N ASN A 143 31.45 -12.08 -20.50
CA ASN A 143 32.06 -12.96 -19.51
C ASN A 143 31.49 -12.92 -18.07
N ASP A 144 30.18 -13.06 -17.91
CA ASP A 144 29.70 -13.75 -16.70
C ASP A 144 28.43 -14.54 -17.00
N SER A 145 28.48 -15.85 -16.77
CA SER A 145 27.51 -16.84 -17.23
C SER A 145 26.74 -17.44 -16.06
N THR A 146 26.03 -16.64 -15.26
CA THR A 146 25.13 -17.17 -14.20
C THR A 146 24.04 -16.20 -13.71
N LEU A 147 23.44 -15.37 -14.60
CA LEU A 147 22.07 -14.92 -14.36
C LEU A 147 21.13 -15.86 -15.11
N GLN A 148 20.94 -17.06 -14.56
CA GLN A 148 19.88 -17.95 -15.04
C GLN A 148 18.55 -17.25 -14.78
N LYS A 149 17.94 -16.69 -15.84
CA LYS A 149 16.53 -16.32 -15.81
C LYS A 149 15.77 -17.59 -15.47
N GLN A 150 15.29 -17.71 -14.24
CA GLN A 150 14.44 -18.82 -13.84
C GLN A 150 13.16 -18.70 -14.66
N LYS A 151 13.04 -19.53 -15.70
CA LYS A 151 11.86 -19.54 -16.56
C LYS A 151 10.73 -20.15 -15.73
N LEU A 152 9.82 -19.31 -15.27
CA LEU A 152 8.58 -19.74 -14.60
C LEU A 152 7.84 -20.71 -15.53
N LYS A 153 7.27 -21.78 -14.96
CA LYS A 153 6.41 -22.69 -15.72
C LYS A 153 5.08 -22.00 -16.04
N GLU A 154 4.33 -22.59 -16.97
CA GLU A 154 2.97 -22.15 -17.21
C GLU A 154 2.14 -22.31 -15.93
N GLY A 155 1.43 -21.25 -15.53
CA GLY A 155 0.65 -21.22 -14.29
C GLY A 155 1.44 -20.85 -13.04
N GLU A 156 2.76 -20.61 -13.13
CA GLU A 156 3.56 -20.09 -12.02
C GLU A 156 3.74 -18.57 -12.11
N ILE A 157 3.61 -17.88 -10.97
CA ILE A 157 3.91 -16.45 -10.86
C ILE A 157 4.77 -16.17 -9.63
N LYS A 158 5.59 -15.13 -9.69
CA LYS A 158 6.24 -14.55 -8.50
C LYS A 158 5.85 -13.08 -8.40
N PRO A 159 4.78 -12.76 -7.67
CA PRO A 159 4.21 -11.42 -7.71
C PRO A 159 5.04 -10.40 -6.94
N VAL A 160 4.95 -9.17 -7.40
CA VAL A 160 5.43 -7.95 -6.76
C VAL A 160 4.24 -7.01 -6.61
N VAL A 161 4.08 -6.48 -5.41
CA VAL A 161 3.13 -5.42 -5.10
C VAL A 161 3.91 -4.12 -4.94
N THR A 162 3.42 -3.04 -5.55
CA THR A 162 3.98 -1.70 -5.42
C THR A 162 2.89 -0.73 -5.06
N LEU A 163 3.03 -0.05 -3.93
CA LEU A 163 2.14 1.02 -3.51
C LEU A 163 2.81 2.36 -3.74
N THR A 164 2.11 3.29 -4.37
CA THR A 164 2.53 4.69 -4.48
C THR A 164 1.52 5.59 -3.78
N ILE A 165 1.97 6.33 -2.79
CA ILE A 165 1.22 7.36 -2.07
C ILE A 165 1.71 8.73 -2.54
N THR A 166 0.84 9.49 -3.19
CA THR A 166 1.14 10.85 -3.64
C THR A 166 0.35 11.85 -2.81
N CYS A 167 1.06 12.75 -2.14
CA CYS A 167 0.48 13.78 -1.27
C CYS A 167 0.49 15.13 -1.98
N TYR A 168 -0.66 15.79 -2.01
CA TYR A 168 -0.81 17.15 -2.52
C TYR A 168 -1.16 18.10 -1.37
N PRO A 169 -0.69 19.35 -1.41
CA PRO A 169 -1.06 20.36 -0.43
C PRO A 169 -2.51 20.82 -0.63
N ALA A 170 -3.04 21.58 0.33
CA ALA A 170 -4.37 22.20 0.21
C ALA A 170 -4.50 23.09 -1.04
N ASN A 171 -3.42 23.78 -1.41
CA ASN A 171 -3.37 24.69 -2.54
C ASN A 171 -2.18 24.33 -3.45
N GLY A 172 -2.46 23.98 -4.70
CA GLY A 172 -1.44 23.70 -5.72
C GLY A 172 -1.47 22.27 -6.23
N ILE A 173 -1.16 22.11 -7.52
CA ILE A 173 -1.25 20.83 -8.23
C ILE A 173 0.04 19.99 -8.16
N ILE A 174 1.11 20.54 -7.59
CA ILE A 174 2.40 19.88 -7.47
C ILE A 174 2.41 19.03 -6.19
N PRO A 175 2.72 17.73 -6.27
CA PRO A 175 2.85 16.90 -5.08
C PRO A 175 3.91 17.43 -4.11
N VAL A 176 3.59 17.46 -2.81
CA VAL A 176 4.54 17.77 -1.73
C VAL A 176 5.28 16.53 -1.24
N GLY A 177 4.89 15.35 -1.70
CA GLY A 177 5.51 14.08 -1.36
C GLY A 177 5.02 12.98 -2.30
N LYS A 178 5.93 12.08 -2.65
CA LYS A 178 5.63 10.84 -3.35
C LYS A 178 6.41 9.73 -2.65
N TYR A 179 5.68 8.80 -2.05
CA TYR A 179 6.21 7.73 -1.25
C TYR A 179 5.87 6.41 -1.93
N VAL A 180 6.85 5.55 -2.06
CA VAL A 180 6.71 4.27 -2.76
C VAL A 180 7.09 3.19 -1.77
N GLY A 181 6.28 2.14 -1.68
CA GLY A 181 6.62 0.92 -0.98
C GLY A 181 6.44 -0.27 -1.90
N SER A 182 7.23 -1.31 -1.70
CA SER A 182 7.15 -2.51 -2.53
C SER A 182 7.40 -3.77 -1.74
N ALA A 183 6.72 -4.84 -2.12
CA ALA A 183 6.91 -6.16 -1.53
C ALA A 183 6.89 -7.22 -2.63
N GLN A 184 7.67 -8.27 -2.43
CA GLN A 184 7.83 -9.34 -3.40
C GLN A 184 7.60 -10.69 -2.72
N ALA A 185 6.93 -11.60 -3.42
CA ALA A 185 6.71 -12.95 -2.93
C ALA A 185 8.04 -13.64 -2.60
N SER A 186 8.10 -14.23 -1.40
CA SER A 186 9.26 -14.99 -0.93
C SER A 186 9.48 -16.28 -1.75
N THR A 187 8.40 -16.82 -2.32
CA THR A 187 8.38 -18.06 -3.11
C THR A 187 7.57 -17.87 -4.40
N ILE A 188 7.80 -18.77 -5.36
CA ILE A 188 6.97 -18.86 -6.57
C ILE A 188 5.62 -19.43 -6.17
N TRP A 189 4.54 -18.78 -6.61
CA TRP A 189 3.19 -19.27 -6.44
C TRP A 189 2.80 -20.17 -7.60
N SER A 190 2.12 -21.26 -7.25
CA SER A 190 1.50 -22.20 -8.17
C SER A 190 0.01 -22.27 -7.88
N SER A 191 -0.79 -22.50 -8.93
CA SER A 191 -2.26 -22.57 -8.90
C SER A 191 -2.82 -23.62 -7.93
N GLU A 192 -1.99 -24.53 -7.43
CA GLU A 192 -2.37 -25.58 -6.49
C GLU A 192 -2.49 -25.11 -5.02
N SER A 193 -2.15 -23.85 -4.70
CA SER A 193 -2.15 -23.35 -3.32
C SER A 193 -3.17 -22.22 -3.11
N PRO A 194 -4.41 -22.52 -2.69
CA PRO A 194 -5.42 -21.51 -2.33
C PRO A 194 -5.00 -20.60 -1.18
N SER A 195 -4.00 -21.03 -0.39
CA SER A 195 -3.47 -20.28 0.76
C SER A 195 -2.86 -18.92 0.37
N ILE A 196 -2.58 -18.69 -0.92
CA ILE A 196 -2.15 -17.37 -1.42
C ILE A 196 -3.21 -16.27 -1.19
N LEU A 197 -4.48 -16.64 -1.00
CA LEU A 197 -5.58 -15.71 -0.71
C LEU A 197 -5.85 -15.55 0.79
N ASP A 198 -5.08 -16.22 1.64
CA ASP A 198 -5.20 -16.08 3.09
C ASP A 198 -5.04 -14.61 3.51
N GLY A 199 -5.98 -14.15 4.34
CA GLY A 199 -6.09 -12.76 4.78
C GLY A 199 -6.88 -11.87 3.83
N LEU A 200 -7.09 -12.28 2.57
CA LEU A 200 -7.92 -11.53 1.61
C LEU A 200 -9.37 -12.02 1.61
N VAL A 201 -9.58 -13.33 1.58
CA VAL A 201 -10.93 -13.96 1.53
C VAL A 201 -11.35 -14.62 2.85
N ASN A 202 -10.43 -14.74 3.80
CA ASN A 202 -10.63 -15.34 5.11
C ASN A 202 -9.90 -14.53 6.18
N THR A 203 -10.01 -14.95 7.44
CA THR A 203 -9.40 -14.29 8.60
C THR A 203 -7.96 -14.77 8.89
N ASN A 204 -7.39 -15.64 8.05
CA ASN A 204 -6.05 -16.18 8.28
C ASN A 204 -4.99 -15.15 7.85
N SER A 205 -4.52 -14.32 8.77
CA SER A 205 -3.46 -13.37 8.46
C SER A 205 -2.09 -14.05 8.45
N LYS A 206 -1.25 -13.66 7.50
CA LYS A 206 0.18 -14.03 7.42
C LYS A 206 1.02 -12.77 7.20
N THR A 207 2.28 -12.83 7.60
CA THR A 207 3.25 -11.72 7.47
C THR A 207 4.53 -12.14 6.74
N ASP A 208 4.57 -13.36 6.22
CA ASP A 208 5.75 -14.00 5.62
C ASP A 208 5.89 -13.77 4.09
N MET A 209 5.14 -12.80 3.56
CA MET A 209 5.10 -12.48 2.12
C MET A 209 4.67 -13.67 1.22
N SER A 210 4.02 -14.69 1.80
CA SER A 210 3.53 -15.86 1.05
C SER A 210 2.14 -15.67 0.44
N THR A 211 1.43 -14.60 0.79
CA THR A 211 0.04 -14.35 0.39
C THR A 211 -0.10 -12.97 -0.24
N LEU A 212 -1.17 -12.76 -1.01
CA LEU A 212 -1.40 -11.46 -1.62
C LEU A 212 -1.64 -10.37 -0.58
N MET A 213 -2.34 -10.70 0.50
CA MET A 213 -2.60 -9.74 1.58
C MET A 213 -1.31 -9.39 2.34
N SER A 214 -0.43 -10.37 2.60
CA SER A 214 0.83 -10.09 3.28
C SER A 214 1.77 -9.23 2.44
N LEU A 215 1.77 -9.40 1.11
CA LEU A 215 2.49 -8.51 0.20
C LEU A 215 1.92 -7.08 0.17
N ILE A 216 0.59 -6.94 0.17
CA ILE A 216 -0.06 -5.62 0.23
C ILE A 216 0.32 -4.91 1.53
N ASN A 217 0.24 -5.59 2.67
CA ASN A 217 0.57 -5.03 3.97
C ASN A 217 2.04 -4.62 4.05
N GLU A 218 2.95 -5.43 3.52
CA GLU A 218 4.38 -5.10 3.50
C GLU A 218 4.67 -3.88 2.59
N ALA A 219 4.03 -3.80 1.42
CA ALA A 219 4.16 -2.63 0.56
C ALA A 219 3.58 -1.36 1.20
N ILE A 220 2.50 -1.46 1.99
CA ILE A 220 1.96 -0.37 2.80
C ILE A 220 2.98 0.03 3.88
N PHE A 221 3.52 -0.93 4.63
CA PHE A 221 4.49 -0.70 5.68
C PHE A 221 5.74 0.02 5.15
N ASP A 222 6.33 -0.47 4.06
CA ASP A 222 7.48 0.16 3.41
C ASP A 222 7.16 1.59 2.93
N ALA A 223 5.99 1.81 2.32
CA ALA A 223 5.57 3.16 1.90
C ALA A 223 5.41 4.12 3.10
N THR A 224 4.86 3.64 4.21
CA THR A 224 4.69 4.39 5.45
C THR A 224 6.03 4.73 6.08
N ILE A 225 6.98 3.79 6.16
CA ILE A 225 8.35 4.07 6.63
C ILE A 225 8.98 5.16 5.76
N ASN A 226 8.89 5.01 4.44
CA ASN A 226 9.42 5.99 3.50
C ASN A 226 8.81 7.39 3.67
N MET A 227 7.59 7.47 4.21
CA MET A 227 6.90 8.71 4.55
C MET A 227 7.35 9.31 5.89
N GLN A 228 7.81 8.49 6.83
CA GLN A 228 8.33 8.95 8.12
C GLN A 228 9.74 9.55 8.01
N ILE A 229 10.57 9.00 7.12
CA ILE A 229 11.99 9.37 6.98
C ILE A 229 12.17 10.62 6.07
N LYS A 230 11.27 10.86 5.12
CA LYS A 230 11.35 11.94 4.12
C LYS A 230 10.38 13.10 4.37
#